data_AF-A0A7S1UZK1-F1
#
_entry.id   AF-A0A7S1UZK1-F1
#
_cell.length_a   1.000
_cell.length_b   1.000
_cell.length_c   1.000
_cell.angle_alpha   90.00
_cell.angle_beta   90.00
_cell.angle_gamma   90.00
#
_symmetry.space_group_name_H-M   'P 1'
#
loop_
_entity.id
_entity.type
_entity.pdbx_description
1 polymer ?
#
loop_
_entity_poly.entity_id
_entity_poly.type
_entity_poly.pdbx_seq_one_letter_code
_entity_poly.pdbx_strand_id
1 'polypeptide(L)'
;LEPEDMIGTWTPCGVNSHWRICCYPGQGHFGPHRDGDYVVDQHHRSLLTINGYLTDRPTGFGGCTRFLYDDYFLEVTQADDGRFVTPEEAIEHRVEADKAGKAVVFFHGLMHDGEPLKEGSPPKWLFRTEVMYERDPETAPKLTEKQREARDLMKEAERAETEGDLVQ
;
A
#
# COMPACT_ATOMS: atom_id res chain seq x y z
N LEU A 1 0.22 -13.29 1.82
CA LEU A 1 1.67 -13.62 1.90
C LEU A 1 1.83 -14.73 2.90
N GLU A 2 2.38 -15.86 2.48
CA GLU A 2 2.73 -16.92 3.42
C GLU A 2 3.89 -16.44 4.30
N PRO A 3 3.84 -16.60 5.64
CA PRO A 3 4.89 -16.12 6.54
C PRO A 3 6.29 -16.61 6.18
N GLU A 4 6.39 -17.79 5.56
CA GLU A 4 7.63 -18.40 5.08
C GLU A 4 8.33 -17.58 3.97
N ASP A 5 7.58 -16.87 3.12
CA ASP A 5 8.18 -16.06 2.05
C ASP A 5 8.91 -14.83 2.59
N MET A 6 8.59 -14.42 3.81
CA MET A 6 9.21 -13.29 4.49
C MET A 6 10.47 -13.69 5.28
N ILE A 7 10.73 -14.99 5.46
CA ILE A 7 11.91 -15.46 6.20
C ILE A 7 13.19 -15.21 5.39
N GLY A 8 14.19 -14.65 6.07
CA GLY A 8 15.51 -14.35 5.55
C GLY A 8 15.91 -12.90 5.82
N THR A 9 17.10 -12.54 5.37
CA THR A 9 17.61 -11.17 5.45
C THR A 9 17.27 -10.43 4.17
N TRP A 10 16.50 -9.35 4.30
CA TRP A 10 16.09 -8.48 3.21
C TRP A 10 16.83 -7.14 3.30
N THR A 11 17.43 -6.71 2.20
CA THR A 11 18.17 -5.45 2.11
C THR A 11 17.47 -4.52 1.12
N PRO A 12 17.22 -3.24 1.45
CA PRO A 12 16.65 -2.30 0.48
C PRO A 12 17.62 -2.11 -0.68
N CYS A 13 17.13 -2.29 -1.92
CA CYS A 13 17.92 -2.24 -3.14
C CYS A 13 17.53 -1.10 -4.08
N GLY A 14 16.43 -0.38 -3.78
CA GLY A 14 16.00 0.77 -4.58
C GLY A 14 14.54 1.15 -4.33
N VAL A 15 13.97 1.88 -5.28
CA VAL A 15 12.54 2.19 -5.34
C VAL A 15 11.92 1.56 -6.57
N ASN A 16 10.62 1.26 -6.51
CA ASN A 16 9.89 0.72 -7.65
C ASN A 16 9.98 1.73 -8.82
N SER A 17 10.29 1.23 -10.02
CA SER A 17 10.35 2.04 -11.24
C SER A 17 8.96 2.56 -11.66
N HIS A 18 7.89 1.96 -11.14
CA HIS A 18 6.51 2.36 -11.41
C HIS A 18 6.04 3.40 -10.39
N TRP A 19 6.12 4.67 -10.78
CA TRP A 19 5.64 5.78 -9.98
C TRP A 19 4.19 6.12 -10.35
N ARG A 20 3.35 6.33 -9.33
CA ARG A 20 1.98 6.80 -9.51
C ARG A 20 1.88 8.24 -9.04
N ILE A 21 1.36 9.13 -9.88
CA ILE A 21 0.97 10.48 -9.45
C ILE A 21 -0.54 10.47 -9.22
N CYS A 22 -0.95 10.79 -7.99
CA CYS A 22 -2.34 10.79 -7.57
C CYS A 22 -2.81 12.22 -7.29
N CYS A 23 -4.01 12.55 -7.76
CA CYS A 23 -4.69 13.80 -7.47
C CYS A 23 -6.06 13.51 -6.85
N TYR A 24 -6.34 14.13 -5.71
CA TYR A 24 -7.64 14.12 -5.06
C TYR A 24 -8.24 15.52 -5.18
N PRO A 25 -9.16 15.75 -6.13
CA PRO A 25 -9.82 17.04 -6.30
C PRO A 25 -11.00 17.20 -5.33
N GLY A 26 -11.35 18.45 -5.01
CA GLY A 26 -12.54 18.78 -4.23
C GLY A 26 -12.54 18.11 -2.85
N GLN A 27 -13.56 17.28 -2.59
CA GLN A 27 -13.72 16.52 -1.34
C GLN A 27 -13.29 15.04 -1.50
N GLY A 28 -12.31 14.77 -2.37
CA GLY A 28 -11.80 13.42 -2.63
C GLY A 28 -11.16 12.78 -1.39
N HIS A 29 -11.15 11.46 -1.35
CA HIS A 29 -10.56 10.64 -0.29
C HIS A 29 -10.10 9.29 -0.87
N PHE A 30 -9.44 8.47 -0.05
CA PHE A 30 -9.15 7.09 -0.40
C PHE A 30 -9.53 6.21 0.79
N GLY A 31 -10.41 5.22 0.59
CA GLY A 31 -10.97 4.42 1.68
C GLY A 31 -9.94 3.52 2.38
N PRO A 32 -10.30 2.93 3.53
CA PRO A 32 -9.45 1.99 4.27
C PRO A 32 -8.94 0.84 3.42
N HIS A 33 -7.63 0.59 3.44
CA HIS A 33 -7.01 -0.52 2.75
C HIS A 33 -5.64 -0.85 3.34
N ARG A 34 -5.10 -1.98 2.88
CA ARG A 34 -3.67 -2.29 2.91
C ARG A 34 -3.14 -2.20 1.49
N ASP A 35 -1.90 -1.78 1.37
CA ASP A 35 -1.27 -1.76 0.05
C ASP A 35 -0.89 -3.17 -0.39
N GLY A 36 -1.04 -3.44 -1.69
CA GLY A 36 -0.52 -4.65 -2.30
C GLY A 36 0.99 -4.56 -2.48
N ASP A 37 1.66 -5.70 -2.47
CA ASP A 37 3.08 -5.80 -2.77
C ASP A 37 3.34 -5.87 -4.28
N TYR A 38 4.53 -5.42 -4.67
CA TYR A 38 5.08 -5.58 -6.02
C TYR A 38 6.14 -6.66 -5.97
N VAL A 39 5.84 -7.81 -6.56
CA VAL A 39 6.69 -9.01 -6.54
C VAL A 39 7.32 -9.20 -7.91
N VAL A 40 8.64 -9.12 -7.97
CA VAL A 40 9.40 -9.45 -9.19
C VAL A 40 9.66 -10.95 -9.21
N ASP A 41 10.16 -11.47 -8.08
CA ASP A 41 10.38 -12.90 -7.85
C ASP A 41 10.45 -13.20 -6.33
N GLN A 42 10.85 -14.43 -5.98
CA GLN A 42 10.90 -14.92 -4.60
C GLN A 42 11.94 -14.23 -3.69
N HIS A 43 12.90 -13.51 -4.28
CA HIS A 43 13.97 -12.80 -3.60
C HIS A 43 13.93 -11.29 -3.88
N HIS A 44 13.00 -10.80 -4.70
CA HIS A 44 12.93 -9.39 -5.05
C HIS A 44 11.48 -8.88 -5.02
N ARG A 45 11.16 -8.02 -4.06
CA ARG A 45 9.82 -7.43 -3.89
C ARG A 45 9.83 -6.12 -3.11
N SER A 46 8.71 -5.41 -3.15
CA SER A 46 8.46 -4.26 -2.26
C SER A 46 7.93 -4.67 -0.90
N LEU A 47 8.29 -3.91 0.15
CA LEU A 47 7.80 -4.12 1.52
C LEU A 47 7.23 -2.86 2.18
N LEU A 48 7.65 -1.68 1.72
CA LEU A 48 7.24 -0.39 2.25
C LEU A 48 6.65 0.48 1.15
N THR A 49 5.54 1.15 1.46
CA THR A 49 4.99 2.23 0.64
C THR A 49 5.69 3.54 0.96
N ILE A 50 5.93 4.35 -0.07
CA ILE A 50 6.33 5.75 0.03
C ILE A 50 5.22 6.62 -0.56
N ASN A 51 4.59 7.43 0.27
CA ASN A 51 3.70 8.51 -0.18
C ASN A 51 4.42 9.85 0.00
N GLY A 52 4.76 10.50 -1.12
CA GLY A 52 5.41 11.82 -1.12
C GLY A 52 4.47 12.93 -1.55
N TYR A 53 4.31 13.95 -0.73
CA TYR A 53 3.35 15.03 -0.93
C TYR A 53 3.93 16.12 -1.83
N LEU A 54 3.20 16.47 -2.89
CA LEU A 54 3.68 17.35 -3.97
C LEU A 54 3.18 18.80 -3.82
N THR A 55 2.25 19.05 -2.91
CA THR A 55 1.63 20.37 -2.68
C THR A 55 1.58 20.69 -1.20
N ASP A 56 1.82 21.95 -0.86
CA ASP A 56 1.53 22.48 0.47
C ASP A 56 0.03 22.38 0.76
N ARG A 57 -0.33 22.18 2.02
CA ARG A 57 -1.74 22.11 2.43
C ARG A 57 -2.03 22.93 3.68
N PRO A 58 -3.11 23.72 3.67
CA PRO A 58 -3.54 24.42 4.87
C PRO A 58 -4.03 23.44 5.93
N THR A 59 -3.64 23.68 7.18
CA THR A 59 -4.12 22.92 8.34
C THR A 59 -5.65 23.04 8.44
N GLY A 60 -6.30 21.97 8.90
CA GLY A 60 -7.74 21.95 9.14
C GLY A 60 -8.62 21.62 7.93
N PHE A 61 -8.05 21.42 6.73
CA PHE A 61 -8.78 21.06 5.49
C PHE A 61 -8.80 19.55 5.20
N GLY A 62 -8.51 18.70 6.18
CA GLY A 62 -8.54 17.23 6.05
C GLY A 62 -7.27 16.67 5.39
N GLY A 63 -7.40 15.64 4.56
CA GLY A 63 -6.34 15.15 3.66
C GLY A 63 -5.10 14.54 4.29
N CYS A 64 -5.11 14.21 5.58
CA CYS A 64 -4.06 13.41 6.20
C CYS A 64 -3.93 12.03 5.54
N THR A 65 -2.76 11.40 5.67
CA THR A 65 -2.67 9.94 5.61
C THR A 65 -2.93 9.43 7.01
N ARG A 66 -3.94 8.57 7.19
CA ARG A 66 -4.35 8.07 8.51
C ARG A 66 -4.00 6.60 8.64
N PHE A 67 -3.49 6.21 9.79
CA PHE A 67 -3.24 4.82 10.15
C PHE A 67 -4.29 4.37 11.15
N LEU A 68 -4.79 3.17 10.95
CA LEU A 68 -5.98 2.66 11.62
C LEU A 68 -5.65 1.42 12.43
N TYR A 69 -6.39 1.20 13.52
CA TYR A 69 -6.34 -0.08 14.22
C TYR A 69 -6.90 -1.20 13.33
N ASP A 70 -6.24 -2.36 13.33
CA ASP A 70 -6.61 -3.50 12.50
C ASP A 70 -8.02 -4.05 12.79
N ASP A 71 -8.48 -3.94 14.05
CA ASP A 71 -9.78 -4.46 14.49
C ASP A 71 -10.98 -3.75 13.85
N TYR A 72 -10.76 -2.58 13.23
CA TYR A 72 -11.80 -1.76 12.60
C TYR A 72 -11.88 -1.95 11.08
N PHE A 73 -11.23 -2.98 10.52
CA PHE A 73 -11.10 -3.17 9.06
C PHE A 73 -12.44 -3.15 8.28
N LEU A 74 -13.55 -3.59 8.90
CA LEU A 74 -14.87 -3.65 8.27
C LEU A 74 -15.81 -2.52 8.72
N GLU A 75 -15.38 -1.70 9.68
CA GLU A 75 -16.21 -0.64 10.24
C GLU A 75 -16.01 0.64 9.43
N VAL A 76 -16.79 0.77 8.37
CA VAL A 76 -16.96 2.05 7.66
C VAL A 76 -18.28 2.68 8.07
N THR A 77 -18.24 3.97 8.34
CA THR A 77 -19.44 4.78 8.57
C THR A 77 -19.83 5.49 7.28
N GLN A 78 -21.13 5.69 7.06
CA GLN A 78 -21.59 6.51 5.96
C GLN A 78 -21.69 7.97 6.44
N ALA A 79 -20.88 8.85 5.86
CA ALA A 79 -20.97 10.29 6.08
C ALA A 79 -22.30 10.85 5.51
N ASP A 80 -22.65 12.07 5.91
CA ASP A 80 -23.89 12.75 5.48
C ASP A 80 -24.02 12.87 3.95
N ASP A 81 -22.90 12.86 3.23
CA ASP A 81 -22.82 12.91 1.76
C ASP A 81 -22.89 11.51 1.09
N GLY A 82 -23.13 10.46 1.87
CA GLY A 82 -23.24 9.08 1.40
C GLY A 82 -21.90 8.35 1.25
N ARG A 83 -20.76 9.00 1.53
CA ARG A 83 -19.43 8.38 1.41
C ARG A 83 -19.12 7.47 2.58
N PHE A 84 -18.47 6.35 2.29
CA PHE A 84 -17.90 5.49 3.32
C PHE A 84 -16.61 6.11 3.84
N VAL A 85 -16.59 6.41 5.14
CA VAL A 85 -15.46 7.02 5.83
C VAL A 85 -15.14 6.24 7.10
N THR A 86 -13.88 6.29 7.49
CA THR A 86 -13.39 5.69 8.72
C THR A 86 -13.89 6.45 9.94
N PRO A 87 -14.48 5.77 10.94
CA PRO A 87 -14.88 6.38 12.20
C PRO A 87 -13.66 6.92 12.96
N GLU A 88 -13.87 7.93 13.82
CA GLU A 88 -12.76 8.63 14.49
C GLU A 88 -12.00 7.71 15.45
N GLU A 89 -12.72 6.83 16.14
CA GLU A 89 -12.20 5.84 17.09
C GLU A 89 -11.29 4.78 16.44
N ALA A 90 -11.43 4.54 15.14
CA ALA A 90 -10.57 3.62 14.41
C ALA A 90 -9.20 4.22 14.06
N ILE A 91 -9.03 5.54 14.20
CA ILE A 91 -7.82 6.25 13.77
C ILE A 91 -6.79 6.24 14.91
N GLU A 92 -5.71 5.50 14.72
CA GLU A 92 -4.60 5.47 15.65
C GLU A 92 -3.66 6.66 15.46
N HIS A 93 -3.37 7.02 14.20
CA HIS A 93 -2.41 8.07 13.90
C HIS A 93 -2.77 8.87 12.64
N ARG A 94 -2.36 10.14 12.61
CA ARG A 94 -2.57 11.06 11.50
C ARG A 94 -1.24 11.68 11.09
N VAL A 95 -0.89 11.53 9.82
CA VAL A 95 0.26 12.22 9.21
C VAL A 95 -0.26 13.38 8.39
N GLU A 96 0.05 14.58 8.86
CA GLU A 96 -0.28 15.82 8.17
C GLU A 96 0.69 16.08 7.01
N ALA A 97 0.12 16.25 5.82
CA ALA A 97 0.80 16.64 4.60
C ALA A 97 0.77 18.16 4.41
N ASP A 98 1.13 18.92 5.44
CA ASP A 98 1.11 20.39 5.49
C ASP A 98 2.06 21.06 4.47
N LYS A 99 3.17 20.40 4.11
CA LYS A 99 4.22 20.95 3.25
C LYS A 99 4.65 19.99 2.15
N ALA A 100 4.79 20.52 0.94
CA ALA A 100 5.36 19.83 -0.21
C ALA A 100 6.79 19.35 0.08
N GLY A 101 7.12 18.17 -0.45
CA GLY A 101 8.40 17.49 -0.26
C GLY A 101 8.47 16.63 1.00
N LYS A 102 7.48 16.70 1.91
CA LYS A 102 7.35 15.69 2.97
C LYS A 102 6.92 14.34 2.38
N ALA A 103 7.34 13.27 3.04
CA ALA A 103 6.92 11.92 2.70
C ALA A 103 6.63 11.11 3.96
N VAL A 104 5.71 10.17 3.84
CA VAL A 104 5.48 9.11 4.83
C VAL A 104 5.90 7.78 4.22
N VAL A 105 6.62 6.98 5.01
CA VAL A 105 7.07 5.64 4.64
C VAL A 105 6.54 4.65 5.67
N PHE A 106 5.89 3.58 5.22
CA PHE A 106 5.18 2.67 6.10
C PHE A 106 5.06 1.27 5.47
N PHE A 107 4.85 0.23 6.28
CA PHE A 107 4.68 -1.14 5.79
C PHE A 107 3.37 -1.31 5.02
N HIS A 108 3.40 -2.07 3.93
CA HIS A 108 2.23 -2.40 3.11
C HIS A 108 1.06 -2.97 3.91
N GLY A 109 1.38 -3.76 4.94
CA GLY A 109 0.41 -4.40 5.82
C GLY A 109 -0.27 -3.46 6.82
N LEU A 110 0.16 -2.21 6.97
CA LEU A 110 -0.51 -1.26 7.87
C LEU A 110 -1.83 -0.81 7.27
N MET A 111 -2.90 -0.96 8.05
CA MET A 111 -4.22 -0.44 7.69
C MET A 111 -4.17 1.08 7.64
N HIS A 112 -4.56 1.65 6.51
CA HIS A 112 -4.48 3.09 6.32
C HIS A 112 -5.50 3.60 5.30
N ASP A 113 -5.69 4.92 5.29
CA ASP A 113 -6.56 5.59 4.34
C ASP A 113 -6.07 7.01 4.00
N GLY A 114 -6.77 7.65 3.07
CA GLY A 114 -6.64 9.07 2.80
C GLY A 114 -7.85 9.83 3.33
N GLU A 115 -7.64 10.66 4.34
CA GLU A 115 -8.70 11.46 4.97
C GLU A 115 -9.44 12.32 3.92
N PRO A 116 -10.78 12.39 3.98
CA PRO A 116 -11.54 13.28 3.11
C PRO A 116 -11.07 14.73 3.17
N LEU A 117 -10.95 15.34 2.00
CA LEU A 117 -10.75 16.77 1.90
C LEU A 117 -12.04 17.51 2.26
N LYS A 118 -11.91 18.62 2.98
CA LYS A 118 -13.06 19.48 3.30
C LYS A 118 -13.45 20.35 2.11
N GLU A 119 -14.68 20.84 2.11
CA GLU A 119 -15.15 21.81 1.14
C GLU A 119 -14.22 23.03 1.08
N GLY A 120 -13.91 23.49 -0.13
CA GLY A 120 -12.97 24.59 -0.37
C GLY A 120 -11.48 24.21 -0.25
N SER A 121 -11.13 22.95 0.04
CA SER A 121 -9.73 22.49 0.02
C SER A 121 -9.13 22.60 -1.38
N PRO A 122 -7.87 23.06 -1.52
CA PRO A 122 -7.14 22.86 -2.77
C PRO A 122 -6.94 21.35 -3.04
N PRO A 123 -6.72 20.95 -4.31
CA PRO A 123 -6.45 19.55 -4.64
C PRO A 123 -5.21 19.02 -3.92
N LYS A 124 -5.30 17.79 -3.39
CA LYS A 124 -4.14 17.09 -2.82
C LYS A 124 -3.42 16.33 -3.92
N TRP A 125 -2.14 16.62 -4.11
CA TRP A 125 -1.26 15.88 -5.01
C TRP A 125 -0.21 15.12 -4.21
N LEU A 126 0.00 13.86 -4.58
CA LEU A 126 1.11 13.06 -4.10
C LEU A 126 1.63 12.15 -5.19
N PHE A 127 2.87 11.71 -5.06
CA PHE A 127 3.32 10.49 -5.70
C PHE A 127 3.24 9.33 -4.72
N ARG A 128 3.06 8.13 -5.27
CA ARG A 128 3.26 6.87 -4.57
C ARG A 128 4.25 6.00 -5.34
N THR A 129 5.22 5.47 -4.61
CA THR A 129 6.11 4.38 -5.05
C THR A 129 6.36 3.49 -3.84
N GLU A 130 7.26 2.53 -3.95
CA GLU A 130 7.54 1.53 -2.93
C GLU A 130 9.05 1.32 -2.80
N VAL A 131 9.52 0.96 -1.60
CA VAL A 131 10.90 0.54 -1.39
C VAL A 131 11.03 -0.92 -1.82
N MET A 132 11.92 -1.18 -2.78
CA MET A 132 12.27 -2.52 -3.25
C MET A 132 13.34 -3.13 -2.35
N TYR A 133 13.21 -4.42 -2.09
CA TYR A 133 14.12 -5.22 -1.28
C TYR A 133 14.59 -6.45 -2.04
N GLU A 134 15.86 -6.78 -1.84
CA GLU A 134 16.47 -8.02 -2.29
C GLU A 134 16.77 -8.92 -1.07
N ARG A 135 16.38 -10.19 -1.15
CA ARG A 135 16.62 -11.20 -0.11
C ARG A 135 17.95 -11.90 -0.38
N ASP A 136 18.76 -12.05 0.66
CA ASP A 136 19.91 -12.95 0.62
C ASP A 136 19.44 -14.41 0.49
N PRO A 137 19.70 -15.09 -0.65
CA PRO A 137 19.26 -16.46 -0.88
C PRO A 137 19.80 -17.47 0.13
N GLU A 138 20.96 -17.20 0.75
CA GLU A 138 21.56 -18.12 1.74
C GLU A 138 20.81 -18.11 3.08
N THR A 139 20.08 -17.03 3.34
CA THR A 139 19.25 -16.88 4.56
C THR A 139 17.79 -17.30 4.36
N ALA A 140 17.44 -17.67 3.13
CA ALA A 140 16.13 -18.17 2.77
C ALA A 140 15.82 -19.54 3.40
N PRO A 141 14.54 -19.86 3.63
CA PRO A 141 14.13 -21.25 3.82
C PRO A 141 14.57 -22.11 2.63
N LYS A 142 15.23 -23.24 2.92
CA LYS A 142 15.60 -24.21 1.90
C LYS A 142 14.38 -25.02 1.50
N LEU A 143 13.84 -24.72 0.33
CA LEU A 143 12.71 -25.46 -0.23
C LEU A 143 13.15 -26.86 -0.66
N THR A 144 12.30 -27.84 -0.35
CA THR A 144 12.36 -29.17 -0.95
C THR A 144 12.02 -29.09 -2.44
N GLU A 145 12.36 -30.14 -3.19
CA GLU A 145 12.04 -30.23 -4.62
C GLU A 145 10.53 -30.11 -4.88
N LYS A 146 9.71 -30.81 -4.09
CA LYS A 146 8.24 -30.72 -4.16
C LYS A 146 7.70 -29.32 -3.88
N GLN A 147 8.30 -28.59 -2.94
CA GLN A 147 7.89 -27.22 -2.64
C GLN A 147 8.27 -26.25 -3.77
N ARG A 148 9.40 -26.48 -4.46
CA ARG A 148 9.74 -25.70 -5.65
C ARG A 148 8.75 -25.97 -6.78
N GLU A 149 8.49 -27.23 -7.09
CA GLU A 149 7.52 -27.63 -8.12
C GLU A 149 6.12 -27.07 -7.85
N ALA A 150 5.64 -27.13 -6.60
CA ALA A 150 4.36 -26.56 -6.23
C ALA A 150 4.28 -25.04 -6.44
N ARG A 151 5.36 -24.31 -6.14
CA ARG A 151 5.43 -22.85 -6.35
C ARG A 151 5.49 -22.48 -7.82
N ASP A 152 6.21 -23.24 -8.63
CA ASP A 152 6.29 -23.00 -10.07
C ASP A 152 4.93 -23.23 -10.73
N LEU A 153 4.21 -24.30 -10.37
CA LEU A 153 2.85 -24.56 -10.81
C LEU A 153 1.87 -23.45 -10.40
N MET A 154 1.99 -22.90 -9.18
CA MET A 154 1.17 -21.75 -8.75
C MET A 154 1.42 -20.51 -9.61
N LYS A 155 2.68 -20.19 -9.92
CA LYS A 155 3.02 -19.05 -10.80
C LYS A 155 2.50 -19.23 -12.22
N GLU A 156 2.59 -20.46 -12.74
CA GLU A 156 2.03 -20.79 -14.06
C GLU A 156 0.51 -20.61 -14.07
N ALA A 157 -0.19 -21.04 -13.02
CA ALA A 157 -1.63 -20.85 -12.87
C ALA A 157 -2.01 -19.36 -12.80
N GLU A 158 -1.35 -18.57 -11.95
CA GLU A 158 -1.59 -17.11 -11.84
C GLU A 158 -1.36 -16.38 -13.17
N ARG A 159 -0.34 -16.81 -13.92
CA ARG A 159 -0.05 -16.27 -15.25
C ARG A 159 -1.15 -16.62 -16.26
N ALA A 160 -1.59 -17.88 -16.29
CA ALA A 160 -2.68 -18.32 -17.16
C ALA A 160 -3.99 -17.58 -16.84
N GLU A 161 -4.31 -17.37 -15.55
CA GLU A 161 -5.46 -16.57 -15.11
C GLU A 161 -5.37 -15.13 -15.61
N THR A 162 -4.20 -14.50 -15.49
CA THR A 162 -3.97 -13.11 -15.92
C THR A 162 -4.06 -12.95 -17.43
N GLU A 163 -3.57 -13.94 -18.19
CA GLU A 163 -3.62 -13.96 -19.66
C GLU A 163 -5.02 -14.35 -20.20
N GLY A 164 -5.94 -14.76 -19.31
CA GLY A 164 -7.31 -15.17 -19.66
C GLY A 164 -7.39 -16.55 -20.31
N ASP A 165 -6.33 -17.37 -20.16
CA ASP A 165 -6.25 -18.72 -20.71
C ASP A 165 -6.92 -19.70 -19.75
N LEU A 166 -8.24 -19.55 -19.62
CA LEU A 166 -9.06 -20.54 -18.93
C LEU A 166 -9.18 -21.74 -19.86
N VAL A 167 -8.44 -22.81 -19.55
CA VAL A 167 -8.49 -24.12 -20.20
C VAL A 167 -9.95 -24.46 -20.55
N GLN A 168 -10.27 -24.53 -21.85
CA GLN A 168 -11.53 -25.08 -22.36
C GLN A 168 -11.53 -26.60 -22.30
#